data_AF-A0A433PDU6-F1
#
_entry.id   AF-A0A433PDU6-F1
#
_cell.length_a   1.000
_cell.length_b   1.000
_cell.length_c   1.000
_cell.angle_alpha   90.00
_cell.angle_beta   90.00
_cell.angle_gamma   90.00
#
_symmetry.space_group_name_H-M   'P 1'
#
loop_
_entity.id
_entity.type
_entity.pdbx_description
1 polymer ?
#
loop_
_entity_poly.entity_id
_entity_poly.type
_entity_poly.pdbx_seq_one_letter_code
_entity_poly.pdbx_strand_id
1 'polypeptide(L)' 'MKAADPTPQQPSAAAPTADNSDDPDEYNDRIRRTGCFEENEALQLCYYDRKDWRACSAEMQRFRECWRRHEQKTKPNHDG' A
#
# COMPACT_ATOMS: atom_id res chain seq x y z
N MET A 1 16.03 16.32 -50.92
CA MET A 1 15.30 17.50 -50.41
C MET A 1 14.64 17.06 -49.10
N LYS A 2 15.06 17.66 -47.96
CA LYS A 2 14.58 17.53 -46.55
C LYS A 2 14.71 16.13 -45.89
N ALA A 3 15.78 15.86 -45.13
CA ALA A 3 15.96 16.08 -43.67
C ALA A 3 14.87 15.35 -42.85
N ALA A 4 15.10 14.17 -42.25
CA ALA A 4 15.90 13.88 -41.04
C ALA A 4 15.39 14.62 -39.80
N ASP A 5 14.45 13.99 -39.07
CA ASP A 5 14.15 14.29 -37.67
C ASP A 5 14.72 13.16 -36.81
N PRO A 6 15.83 13.38 -36.07
CA PRO A 6 16.28 12.47 -35.04
C PRO A 6 15.47 12.73 -33.77
N THR A 7 14.65 11.77 -33.34
CA THR A 7 14.08 11.77 -31.99
C THR A 7 15.22 11.88 -30.97
N PRO A 8 15.20 12.84 -30.04
CA PRO A 8 16.24 12.95 -29.02
C PRO A 8 16.19 11.74 -28.08
N GLN A 9 17.23 10.89 -28.13
CA GLN A 9 17.61 10.05 -27.00
C GLN A 9 17.96 10.99 -25.84
N GLN A 10 17.19 10.95 -24.76
CA GLN A 10 17.62 11.48 -23.46
C GLN A 10 18.51 10.42 -22.80
N PRO A 11 19.78 10.73 -22.47
CA PRO A 11 20.66 9.82 -21.76
C PRO A 11 20.57 10.02 -20.24
N SER A 12 20.56 8.89 -19.53
CA SER A 12 21.09 8.68 -18.18
C SER A 12 20.43 9.39 -16.99
N ALA A 13 19.67 8.64 -16.20
CA ALA A 13 19.69 8.78 -14.75
C ALA A 13 19.43 7.41 -14.08
N ALA A 14 20.48 6.90 -13.45
CA ALA A 14 20.52 5.94 -12.35
C ALA A 14 19.92 4.52 -12.57
N ALA A 15 20.81 3.54 -12.42
CA ALA A 15 20.48 2.17 -12.06
C ALA A 15 19.46 2.15 -10.89
N PRO A 16 18.59 1.12 -10.76
CA PRO A 16 17.87 0.92 -9.52
C PRO A 16 18.93 0.64 -8.45
N THR A 17 19.23 1.63 -7.62
CA THR A 17 19.99 1.43 -6.40
C THR A 17 19.12 0.56 -5.51
N ALA A 18 19.42 -0.74 -5.49
CA ALA A 18 19.14 -1.56 -4.34
C ALA A 18 19.99 -1.00 -3.18
N ASP A 19 19.42 -0.09 -2.38
CA ASP A 19 19.65 -0.02 -0.94
C ASP A 19 18.75 1.04 -0.27
N ASN A 20 17.71 0.55 0.41
CA ASN A 20 17.25 1.10 1.70
C ASN A 20 16.43 -0.01 2.36
N SER A 21 17.08 -1.15 2.59
CA SER A 21 16.51 -2.34 3.23
C SER A 21 16.53 -2.24 4.77
N ASP A 22 16.28 -1.05 5.31
CA ASP A 22 16.19 -0.81 6.77
C ASP A 22 15.19 0.30 7.15
N ASP A 23 14.47 0.89 6.18
CA ASP A 23 13.40 1.84 6.49
C ASP A 23 12.09 1.05 6.61
N PRO A 24 11.38 1.09 7.76
CA PRO A 24 10.04 0.55 7.81
C PRO A 24 9.23 1.24 6.71
N ASP A 25 8.66 0.47 5.79
CA ASP A 25 7.86 1.03 4.72
C ASP A 25 6.74 1.87 5.34
N GLU A 26 6.67 3.13 4.92
CA GLU A 26 5.70 4.11 5.42
C GLU A 26 4.27 3.54 5.43
N TYR A 27 3.99 2.63 4.48
CA TYR A 27 2.74 1.88 4.38
C TYR A 27 2.48 0.98 5.59
N ASN A 28 3.37 0.03 5.92
CA ASN A 28 3.20 -0.81 7.11
C ASN A 28 3.25 0.01 8.38
N ASP A 29 4.08 1.05 8.43
CA ASP A 29 4.18 1.94 9.58
C ASP A 29 2.86 2.61 9.93
N ARG A 30 2.17 3.15 8.92
CA ARG A 30 0.81 3.68 9.05
C ARG A 30 -0.15 2.64 9.62
N ILE A 31 -0.06 1.39 9.16
CA ILE A 31 -0.97 0.31 9.56
C ILE A 31 -0.66 -0.18 10.98
N ARG A 32 0.62 -0.24 11.38
CA ARG A 32 1.02 -0.54 12.76
C ARG A 32 0.46 0.49 13.73
N ARG A 33 0.48 1.78 13.36
CA ARG A 33 -0.10 2.87 14.17
C ARG A 33 -1.61 2.75 14.38
N THR A 34 -2.34 2.04 13.52
CA THR A 34 -3.78 1.82 13.74
C THR A 34 -4.09 0.66 14.69
N GLY A 35 -3.11 -0.21 14.96
CA GLY A 35 -3.30 -1.47 15.67
C GLY A 35 -4.01 -2.56 14.85
N CYS A 36 -4.13 -2.38 13.53
CA CYS A 36 -4.82 -3.31 12.61
C CYS A 36 -3.85 -4.10 11.71
N PHE A 37 -2.61 -4.29 12.16
CA PHE A 37 -1.56 -4.90 11.36
C PHE A 37 -1.83 -6.38 11.07
N GLU A 38 -2.33 -7.13 12.06
CA GLU A 38 -2.65 -8.55 11.90
C GLU A 38 -3.76 -8.78 10.87
N GLU A 39 -4.84 -7.99 10.89
CA GLU A 39 -5.92 -8.11 9.91
C GLU A 39 -5.46 -7.70 8.50
N ASN A 40 -4.56 -6.73 8.38
CA ASN A 40 -3.94 -6.36 7.12
C ASN A 40 -3.03 -7.48 6.58
N GLU A 41 -2.19 -8.08 7.43
CA GLU A 41 -1.32 -9.19 7.05
C GLU A 41 -2.13 -10.39 6.59
N ALA A 42 -3.21 -10.74 7.30
CA ALA A 42 -4.12 -11.81 6.90
C ALA A 42 -4.74 -11.57 5.51
N LEU A 43 -5.16 -10.33 5.22
CA LEU A 43 -5.67 -9.95 3.90
C LEU A 43 -4.59 -10.05 2.81
N GLN A 44 -3.37 -9.59 3.09
CA GLN A 44 -2.26 -9.68 2.14
C GLN A 44 -1.86 -11.13 1.86
N LEU A 45 -1.81 -11.99 2.89
CA LEU A 45 -1.54 -13.41 2.74
C LEU A 45 -2.64 -14.12 1.93
N CYS A 46 -3.92 -13.82 2.20
CA CYS A 46 -5.01 -14.36 1.39
C CYS A 46 -4.88 -13.97 -0.08
N TYR A 47 -4.62 -12.68 -0.37
CA TYR A 47 -4.41 -12.24 -1.74
C TYR A 47 -3.16 -12.88 -2.34
N TYR A 48 -2.08 -13.04 -1.57
CA TYR A 48 -0.87 -13.70 -2.05
C TYR A 48 -1.15 -15.14 -2.47
N ASP A 49 -1.94 -15.88 -1.70
CA ASP A 49 -2.28 -17.29 -1.99
C ASP A 49 -3.28 -17.41 -3.14
N ARG A 50 -4.32 -16.58 -3.14
CA ARG A 50 -5.46 -16.71 -4.07
C ARG A 50 -5.30 -15.92 -5.36
N LYS A 51 -4.52 -14.83 -5.30
CA LYS A 51 -4.43 -13.79 -6.34
C LYS A 51 -5.80 -13.21 -6.76
N ASP A 52 -6.80 -13.33 -5.90
CA ASP A 52 -8.16 -12.80 -6.10
C ASP A 52 -8.69 -12.20 -4.79
N TRP A 53 -8.89 -10.88 -4.79
CA TRP A 53 -9.41 -10.13 -3.65
C TRP A 53 -10.88 -10.44 -3.35
N ARG A 54 -11.66 -10.97 -4.31
CA ARG A 54 -13.06 -11.39 -4.09
C ARG A 54 -13.12 -12.62 -3.19
N ALA A 55 -12.17 -13.53 -3.37
CA ALA A 55 -12.04 -14.72 -2.53
C ALA A 55 -11.66 -14.37 -1.07
N CYS A 56 -11.06 -13.20 -0.84
CA CYS A 56 -10.59 -12.71 0.46
C CYS A 56 -11.59 -11.75 1.15
N SER A 57 -12.88 -11.91 0.86
CA SER A 57 -13.91 -11.02 1.39
C SER A 57 -14.04 -11.06 2.91
N ALA A 58 -13.68 -12.18 3.55
CA ALA A 58 -13.73 -12.33 5.00
C ALA A 58 -12.60 -11.54 5.68
N GLU A 59 -11.37 -11.66 5.18
CA GLU A 59 -10.19 -10.94 5.63
C GLU A 59 -10.36 -9.43 5.41
N MET A 60 -10.94 -9.05 4.27
CA MET A 60 -11.25 -7.65 3.98
C MET A 60 -12.27 -7.05 4.96
N GLN A 61 -13.29 -7.82 5.36
CA GLN A 61 -14.27 -7.37 6.36
C GLN A 61 -13.61 -7.19 7.73
N ARG A 62 -12.78 -8.14 8.17
CA ARG A 62 -12.03 -8.03 9.43
C ARG A 62 -11.14 -6.78 9.47
N PHE A 63 -10.40 -6.53 8.39
CA PHE A 63 -9.56 -5.33 8.30
C PHE A 63 -10.39 -4.04 8.35
N ARG A 64 -11.51 -3.98 7.61
CA ARG A 64 -12.43 -2.82 7.64
C ARG A 64 -13.04 -2.57 9.02
N GLU A 65 -13.42 -3.62 9.72
CA GLU A 65 -13.96 -3.50 11.08
C GLU A 65 -12.91 -2.98 12.05
N CYS A 66 -11.67 -3.47 11.98
CA CYS A 66 -10.57 -2.93 12.77
C CYS A 66 -10.34 -1.45 12.46
N TRP A 67 -10.27 -1.10 11.18
CA TRP A 67 -10.05 0.27 10.74
C TRP A 67 -11.13 1.22 11.26
N ARG A 68 -12.41 0.81 11.20
CA ARG A 68 -13.52 1.60 11.74
C ARG A 68 -13.39 1.84 13.24
N ARG A 69 -12.95 0.84 14.02
CA ARG A 69 -12.68 1.00 15.46
C ARG A 69 -11.55 2.00 15.71
N HIS A 70 -10.50 1.98 14.91
CA HIS A 70 -9.43 2.98 14.98
C HIS A 70 -9.96 4.39 14.67
N GLU A 71 -10.81 4.55 13.65
CA GLU A 71 -11.41 5.86 13.32
C GLU A 71 -12.31 6.39 14.43
N GLN A 72 -13.09 5.53 15.09
CA GLN A 72 -13.92 5.93 16.23
C GLN A 72 -13.09 6.38 17.44
N LYS A 73 -11.93 5.75 17.67
CA LYS A 73 -11.01 6.15 18.75
C LYS A 73 -10.31 7.48 18.45
N THR A 74 -10.00 7.74 17.19
CA THR A 74 -9.21 8.90 16.76
C THR A 74 -10.05 10.13 16.42
N LYS A 75 -11.36 9.96 16.22
CA LYS A 75 -12.33 11.06 16.11
C LYS A 75 -13.10 11.21 17.44
N PRO A 76 -12.68 12.08 18.36
CA PRO A 76 -13.55 12.45 19.48
C PRO A 76 -14.74 13.19 18.87
N ASN A 77 -15.94 12.60 18.96
CA ASN A 77 -17.25 13.14 18.62
C ASN A 77 -17.22 14.44 17.79
N HIS A 78 -17.18 14.30 16.46
CA HIS A 78 -17.69 15.37 15.61
C HIS A 78 -19.19 15.11 15.42
N ASP A 79 -19.96 15.37 16.48
CA ASP A 79 -21.40 15.58 16.37
C ASP A 79 -21.61 16.78 15.44
N GLY A 80 -22.16 16.50 14.25
CA GLY A 80 -22.70 17.48 13.32
C GLY A 80 -24.18 17.22 13.14
#